data_AF-A0A0E3SI39-F1
#
_entry.id   AF-A0A0E3SI39-F1
#
_cell.length_a   1.000
_cell.length_b   1.000
_cell.length_c   1.000
_cell.angle_alpha   90.00
_cell.angle_beta   90.00
_cell.angle_gamma   90.00
#
_symmetry.space_group_name_H-M   'P 1'
#
loop_
_entity.id
_entity.type
_entity.pdbx_description
1 polymer ?
#
loop_
_entity_poly.entity_id
_entity_poly.type
_entity_poly.pdbx_seq_one_letter_code
_entity_poly.pdbx_strand_id
1 'polypeptide(L)' 'MNLSVKKKSGDYAYLEENGTYILDSRGSISRITGVVKDITEQKLASKNLQKSEERYRTAAEQTGQLVFDQARYA' A
#
# COMPACT_ATOMS: atom_id res chain seq x y z
N MET A 1 2.26 -11.41 2.84
CA MET A 1 1.91 -11.58 1.42
C MET A 1 0.97 -10.46 0.97
N ASN A 2 1.07 -9.99 -0.28
CA ASN A 2 0.11 -9.05 -0.85
C ASN A 2 -0.87 -9.79 -1.77
N LEU A 3 -2.16 -9.57 -1.58
CA LEU A 3 -3.23 -10.28 -2.27
C LEU A 3 -4.21 -9.27 -2.88
N SER A 4 -4.69 -9.54 -4.10
CA SER A 4 -5.84 -8.83 -4.67
C SER A 4 -7.04 -9.76 -4.63
N VAL A 5 -8.06 -9.42 -3.87
CA VAL A 5 -9.22 -10.28 -3.61
C VAL A 5 -10.48 -9.63 -4.15
N LYS A 6 -11.27 -10.36 -4.94
CA LYS A 6 -12.57 -9.89 -5.41
C LYS A 6 -13.60 -10.01 -4.27
N LYS A 7 -14.18 -8.89 -3.85
CA LYS A 7 -15.26 -8.82 -2.87
C LYS A 7 -16.56 -9.36 -3.49
N LYS A 8 -17.53 -9.74 -2.65
CA LYS A 8 -18.86 -10.16 -3.10
C LYS A 8 -19.56 -9.07 -3.95
N SER A 9 -19.26 -7.79 -3.70
CA SER A 9 -19.78 -6.67 -4.50
C SER A 9 -19.29 -6.68 -5.95
N GLY A 10 -18.18 -7.38 -6.24
CA GLY A 10 -17.53 -7.39 -7.55
C GLY A 10 -16.24 -6.56 -7.59
N ASP A 11 -16.07 -5.61 -6.67
CA ASP A 11 -14.88 -4.77 -6.57
C ASP A 11 -13.71 -5.52 -5.93
N TYR A 12 -12.49 -5.01 -6.11
CA TYR A 12 -11.29 -5.62 -5.55
C TYR A 12 -10.86 -4.94 -4.24
N ALA A 13 -10.43 -5.75 -3.28
CA ALA A 13 -9.67 -5.34 -2.11
C ALA A 13 -8.19 -5.66 -2.33
N TYR A 14 -7.31 -4.76 -1.89
CA TYR A 14 -5.91 -5.08 -1.70
C TYR A 14 -5.71 -5.48 -0.24
N LEU A 15 -5.30 -6.72 -0.01
CA LEU A 15 -5.05 -7.25 1.32
C LEU A 15 -3.56 -7.47 1.52
N GLU A 16 -3.07 -7.05 2.68
CA GLU A 16 -1.77 -7.41 3.20
C GLU A 16 -1.98 -8.44 4.31
N GLU A 17 -1.38 -9.61 4.14
CA GLU A 17 -1.45 -10.70 5.10
C GLU A 17 -0.06 -10.95 5.71
N ASN A 18 -0.02 -11.21 7.01
CA ASN A 18 1.19 -11.66 7.68
C ASN A 18 0.81 -12.70 8.72
N GLY A 19 1.40 -13.88 8.60
CA GLY A 19 1.13 -15.00 9.49
C GLY A 19 2.39 -15.79 9.84
N THR A 20 2.32 -16.45 10.99
CA THR A 20 3.31 -17.39 11.50
C THR A 20 2.63 -18.63 12.05
N TYR A 21 3.39 -19.72 12.18
CA TYR A 21 2.94 -20.96 12.78
C TYR A 21 3.68 -21.22 14.10
N ILE A 22 2.98 -21.86 15.03
CA ILE A 22 3.51 -22.25 16.35
C ILE A 22 3.64 -23.76 16.36
N LEU A 23 4.83 -24.26 16.69
CA LEU A 23 5.10 -25.69 16.80
C LEU A 23 4.77 -26.22 18.20
N ASP A 24 4.33 -27.47 18.29
CA ASP A 24 4.24 -28.21 19.55
C ASP A 24 5.62 -28.73 19.99
N SER A 25 5.67 -29.41 21.14
CA SER A 25 6.89 -30.00 21.70
C SER A 25 7.50 -31.10 20.82
N ARG A 26 6.75 -31.64 19.84
CA ARG A 26 7.22 -32.64 18.88
C ARG A 26 7.62 -32.02 17.55
N GLY A 27 7.66 -30.70 17.46
CA GLY A 27 8.01 -29.96 16.24
C GLY A 27 6.90 -29.95 15.18
N SER A 28 5.67 -30.36 15.53
CA SER A 28 4.52 -30.35 14.62
C SER A 28 3.75 -29.04 14.72
N ILE A 29 3.14 -28.58 13.61
CA ILE A 29 2.34 -27.34 13.64
C ILE A 29 1.12 -27.54 14.54
N SER A 30 1.06 -26.76 15.62
CA SER A 30 -0.05 -26.76 16.58
C SER A 30 -1.06 -25.65 16.32
N ARG A 31 -0.61 -24.55 15.71
CA ARG A 31 -1.43 -23.36 15.44
C ARG A 31 -0.84 -22.53 14.32
N ILE A 32 -1.70 -21.79 13.62
CA ILE A 32 -1.33 -20.69 12.73
C ILE A 32 -1.98 -19.43 13.28
N THR A 33 -1.24 -18.33 13.33
CA THR A 33 -1.75 -17.02 13.68
C THR A 33 -1.33 -16.01 12.63
N GLY A 34 -2.20 -15.10 12.28
CA GLY A 34 -1.89 -14.07 11.31
C GLY A 34 -2.90 -12.95 11.34
N VAL A 35 -2.51 -11.85 10.71
CA VAL A 35 -3.33 -10.66 10.53
C VAL A 35 -3.53 -10.42 9.05
N VAL A 36 -4.74 -10.01 8.68
CA VAL A 36 -5.08 -9.56 7.33
C VAL A 36 -5.56 -8.13 7.44
N LYS A 37 -4.88 -7.23 6.72
CA LYS A 37 -5.18 -5.81 6.68
C LYS A 37 -5.70 -5.44 5.29
N ASP A 38 -6.88 -4.83 5.21
CA ASP A 38 -7.33 -4.17 3.98
C ASP A 38 -6.53 -2.86 3.80
N ILE A 39 -5.71 -2.80 2.75
CA ILE A 39 -4.86 -1.66 2.39
C ILE A 39 -5.37 -0.93 1.14
N THR A 40 -6.64 -1.16 0.76
CA THR A 40 -7.23 -0.58 -0.46
C THR A 40 -7.17 0.93 -0.44
N GLU A 41 -7.63 1.56 0.64
CA GLU A 41 -7.62 3.02 0.76
C GLU A 41 -6.21 3.60 0.72
N GLN A 42 -5.26 2.96 1.41
CA GLN A 42 -3.86 3.38 1.41
C GLN A 42 -3.26 3.34 -0.01
N LYS A 43 -3.52 2.27 -0.77
CA LYS A 43 -3.05 2.17 -2.16
C LYS A 43 -3.71 3.19 -3.07
N LEU A 44 -5.01 3.44 -2.91
CA LEU A 44 -5.74 4.43 -3.70
C LEU A 44 -5.23 5.85 -3.41
N ALA A 45 -5.00 6.18 -2.14
CA ALA A 45 -4.44 7.47 -1.73
C ALA A 45 -3.04 7.68 -2.32
N SER A 46 -2.15 6.69 -2.20
CA SER A 46 -0.80 6.76 -2.77
C SER A 46 -0.81 6.93 -4.29
N LYS A 47 -1.68 6.19 -5.00
CA LYS A 47 -1.85 6.32 -6.46
C LYS A 47 -2.40 7.70 -6.85
N ASN A 48 -3.32 8.25 -6.07
CA ASN A 48 -3.88 9.57 -6.33
C ASN A 48 -2.84 10.68 -6.10
N LEU A 49 -2.02 10.54 -5.05
CA LEU A 49 -0.90 11.44 -4.78
C LEU A 49 0.10 11.41 -5.94
N GLN A 50 0.57 10.22 -6.33
CA GLN A 50 1.49 10.05 -7.46
C GLN A 50 0.97 10.68 -8.75
N LYS A 51 -0.31 10.44 -9.08
CA LYS A 51 -0.94 11.08 -10.26
C LYS A 51 -0.99 12.59 -10.15
N SER A 52 -1.16 13.14 -8.95
CA SER A 52 -1.18 14.59 -8.74
C SER A 52 0.22 15.19 -8.90
N GLU A 53 1.24 14.53 -8.37
CA GLU A 53 2.64 14.92 -8.53
C GLU A 53 3.08 14.86 -10.00
N GLU A 54 2.67 13.83 -10.73
CA GLU A 54 2.93 13.72 -12.18
C GLU A 54 2.27 14.86 -12.95
N ARG A 55 0.99 15.16 -12.69
CA ARG A 55 0.31 16.31 -13.32
C ARG A 55 1.00 17.63 -13.01
N TYR A 56 1.41 17.81 -11.76
CA TYR A 56 2.13 19.01 -11.34
C TYR A 56 3.47 19.15 -12.04
N ARG A 57 4.26 18.06 -12.10
CA ARG A 57 5.54 18.01 -12.80
C ARG A 57 5.38 18.38 -14.27
N THR A 58 4.43 17.76 -14.96
CA THR A 58 4.16 18.05 -16.38
C THR A 58 3.76 19.51 -16.59
N ALA A 59 2.93 20.08 -15.72
CA ALA A 59 2.54 21.49 -15.82
C ALA A 59 3.72 22.45 -15.61
N ALA A 60 4.59 22.17 -14.64
CA ALA A 60 5.79 22.96 -14.38
C ALA A 60 6.77 22.88 -15.56
N GLU A 61 7.01 21.67 -16.09
CA GLU A 61 7.86 21.43 -17.26
C GLU A 61 7.36 22.17 -18.51
N GLN A 62 6.05 22.12 -18.77
CA GLN A 62 5.44 22.78 -19.93
C GLN A 62 5.44 24.31 -19.84
N THR A 63 5.40 24.87 -18.62
CA THR A 63 5.41 26.32 -18.40
C THR A 63 6.82 26.88 -18.18
N GLY A 64 7.83 26.03 -18.11
CA GLY A 64 9.21 26.43 -17.79
C GLY A 64 9.39 26.92 -16.34
N GLN A 65 8.45 26.60 -15.45
CA GLN A 65 8.51 27.01 -14.05
C GLN A 65 9.42 26.07 -13.25
N LEU A 66 10.35 26.65 -12.49
CA LEU A 66 11.15 25.92 -11.50
C LEU A 66 10.44 25.93 -10.15
N VAL A 67 10.18 24.74 -9.62
CA VAL A 67 9.54 24.54 -8.32
C VAL A 67 10.51 23.80 -7.43
N PHE A 68 10.73 24.33 -6.22
CA PHE A 68 11.58 23.73 -5.21
C PHE A 68 10.78 23.52 -3.91
N ASP A 69 10.89 22.33 -3.33
CA ASP A 69 10.36 22.06 -1.99
C ASP A 69 11.38 22.50 -0.93
N GLN A 70 10.98 23.39 -0.02
CA GLN A 70 11.79 23.82 1.12
C GLN A 70 11.37 23.07 2.38
N ALA A 71 11.51 21.75 2.39
CA ALA A 71 11.46 20.99 3.63
C ALA A 71 12.75 21.26 4.43
N ARG A 72 12.71 22.33 5.24
CA ARG A 72 13.77 22.75 6.16
C ARG A 72 13.99 21.68 7.23
N TYR A 73 15.26 21.33 7.43
CA TYR A 73 15.77 20.81 8.70
C TYR A 73 15.25 21.68 9.85
N ALA A 74 14.48 21.08 10.75
CA ALA A 74 14.20 21.59 12.09
C ALA A 74 14.60 20.50 13.08
#